data_AF-A0A150RU50-F1
#
_entry.id   AF-A0A150RU50-F1
#
_cell.length_a   1.000
_cell.length_b   1.000
_cell.length_c   1.000
_cell.angle_alpha   90.00
_cell.angle_beta   90.00
_cell.angle_gamma   90.00
#
_symmetry.space_group_name_H-M   'P 1'
#
loop_
_entity.id
_entity.type
_entity.pdbx_description
1 polymer ?
#
loop_
_entity_poly.entity_id
_entity_poly.type
_entity_poly.pdbx_seq_one_letter_code
_entity_poly.pdbx_strand_id
1 'polypeptide(L)'
;MTIDAPSDAPIPSVLPKLDEIRQRLRSRTDRQDERRILEILAGATAAELDQLLLELDLRALLGDVDDRLMGPDNRTALLELLTAERLGDLGIPARAALASALQRGRTGRLDEQALRRIWIGTRGADVTRLKNALDGRGGYHDLHQLFYHDIDDDALREELLAHIAREAVAVSASVSTREVKILSDIDDTFYANWKDARYPKKTVYPGVLQFYAELDRGPGAEPGRPGDLTFVTARPGDRLGLVEDATLEALAARGQLAATVLAGSFTRLIGNRAIAEKKLENFVEYRRLYPEYDFVFVGDSGQGDIHFGQRMLELAPEAVKAVFIHDVVATPEHARLDLAVGGVRLFDTYIGAALEALELGLLGPEGAARVAEAAIGAFRAIPFPSHAHRQPRRLEMMLDVARLNEVLPPSLLIETTL
;
A
#
# COMPACT_ATOMS: atom_id res chain seq x y z
N MET A 1 30.99 29.49 17.53
CA MET A 1 30.45 28.91 16.29
C MET A 1 28.95 29.11 16.33
N THR A 2 28.48 30.15 15.66
CA THR A 2 27.08 30.48 15.48
C THR A 2 26.44 29.41 14.61
N ILE A 3 25.36 28.82 15.11
CA ILE A 3 24.49 27.91 14.36
C ILE A 3 23.60 28.82 13.51
N ASP A 4 23.82 28.85 12.20
CA ASP A 4 22.95 29.54 11.27
C ASP A 4 21.55 28.91 11.33
N ALA A 5 20.58 29.69 11.77
CA ALA A 5 19.17 29.37 11.62
C ALA A 5 18.81 29.37 10.12
N PRO A 6 17.92 28.46 9.66
CA PRO A 6 17.42 28.52 8.29
C PRO A 6 16.73 29.88 8.06
N SER A 7 17.11 30.53 6.96
CA SER A 7 16.56 31.81 6.52
C SER A 7 15.05 31.70 6.25
N ASP A 8 14.23 32.32 7.10
CA ASP A 8 12.77 32.54 6.99
C ASP A 8 12.38 33.49 5.82
N ALA A 9 13.18 33.53 4.76
CA ALA A 9 12.86 34.34 3.59
C ALA A 9 11.61 33.76 2.91
N PRO A 10 10.57 34.57 2.63
CA PRO A 10 9.38 34.08 1.94
C PRO A 10 9.78 33.52 0.57
N ILE A 11 9.40 32.26 0.33
CA ILE A 11 9.59 31.62 -0.97
C ILE A 11 8.85 32.49 -2.00
N PRO A 12 9.54 33.01 -3.05
CA PRO A 12 8.88 33.74 -4.11
C PRO A 12 7.73 32.92 -4.68
N SER A 13 6.57 33.56 -4.88
CA SER A 13 5.40 32.86 -5.41
C SER A 13 5.76 32.17 -6.73
N VAL A 14 5.57 30.85 -6.80
CA VAL A 14 5.79 30.05 -8.03
C VAL A 14 4.70 30.30 -9.07
N LEU A 15 3.58 30.91 -8.68
CA LEU A 15 2.40 31.10 -9.53
C LEU A 15 2.71 31.71 -10.91
N PRO A 16 3.57 32.74 -11.06
CA PRO A 16 3.87 33.29 -12.38
C PRO A 16 4.58 32.29 -13.29
N LYS A 17 5.54 31.52 -12.76
CA LYS A 17 6.28 30.48 -13.51
C LYS A 17 5.34 29.32 -13.86
N LEU A 18 4.51 28.91 -12.90
CA LEU A 18 3.54 27.84 -13.07
C LEU A 18 2.49 28.19 -14.13
N ASP A 19 1.94 29.39 -14.09
CA ASP A 19 0.95 29.87 -15.06
C ASP A 19 1.56 30.01 -16.45
N GLU A 20 2.82 30.44 -16.56
CA GLU A 20 3.53 30.48 -17.84
C GLU A 20 3.69 29.06 -18.43
N ILE A 21 4.13 28.08 -17.63
CA ILE A 21 4.26 26.69 -18.10
C ILE A 21 2.89 26.13 -18.49
N ARG A 22 1.87 26.31 -17.65
CA ARG A 22 0.50 25.84 -17.92
C ARG A 22 -0.07 26.46 -19.19
N GLN A 23 0.17 27.75 -19.45
CA GLN A 23 -0.29 28.41 -20.66
C GLN A 23 0.31 27.76 -21.92
N ARG A 24 1.58 27.35 -21.86
CA ARG A 24 2.28 26.68 -22.97
C ARG A 24 1.78 25.26 -23.21
N LEU A 25 1.50 24.53 -22.13
CA LEU A 25 0.95 23.17 -22.20
C LEU A 25 -0.55 23.10 -22.57
N ARG A 26 -1.24 24.23 -22.76
CA ARG A 26 -2.67 24.21 -23.18
C ARG A 26 -2.88 23.71 -24.61
N SER A 27 -1.84 23.80 -25.43
CA SER A 27 -1.83 23.32 -26.80
C SER A 27 -0.53 22.59 -27.05
N ARG A 28 -0.47 21.78 -28.12
CA ARG A 28 0.75 21.08 -28.50
C ARG A 28 1.93 22.06 -28.57
N THR A 29 2.96 21.81 -27.78
CA THR A 29 4.12 22.70 -27.66
C THR A 29 4.94 22.73 -28.94
N ASP A 30 5.47 23.90 -29.25
CA ASP A 30 6.50 24.05 -30.27
C ASP A 30 7.92 24.14 -29.66
N ARG A 31 8.94 24.30 -30.52
CA ARG A 31 10.34 24.35 -30.07
C ARG A 31 10.63 25.52 -29.13
N GLN A 32 9.94 26.65 -29.30
CA GLN A 32 10.13 27.83 -28.46
C GLN A 32 9.47 27.60 -27.10
N ASP A 33 8.29 26.99 -27.09
CA ASP A 33 7.61 26.60 -25.86
C ASP A 33 8.43 25.60 -25.05
N GLU A 34 8.87 24.51 -25.67
CA GLU A 34 9.70 23.47 -25.03
C GLU A 34 10.98 24.05 -24.42
N ARG A 35 11.71 24.88 -25.20
CA ARG A 35 12.92 25.56 -24.73
C ARG A 35 12.62 26.50 -23.58
N ARG A 36 11.54 27.27 -23.67
CA ARG A 36 11.17 28.23 -22.62
C ARG A 36 10.80 27.52 -21.33
N ILE A 37 10.10 26.37 -21.41
CA ILE A 37 9.82 25.52 -20.26
C ILE A 37 11.13 25.06 -19.60
N LEU A 38 12.09 24.57 -20.39
CA LEU A 38 13.42 24.19 -19.88
C LEU A 38 14.14 25.36 -19.19
N GLU A 39 14.11 26.56 -19.78
CA GLU A 39 14.72 27.75 -19.19
C GLU A 39 14.08 28.14 -17.85
N ILE A 40 12.75 28.03 -17.74
CA ILE A 40 12.02 28.30 -16.49
C ILE A 40 12.42 27.29 -15.41
N LEU A 41 12.43 25.99 -15.74
CA LEU A 41 12.77 24.93 -14.78
C LEU A 41 14.24 25.01 -14.37
N ALA A 42 15.15 25.24 -15.32
CA ALA A 42 16.58 25.36 -15.04
C ALA A 42 16.91 26.62 -14.22
N GLY A 43 16.20 27.72 -14.44
CA GLY A 43 16.38 28.99 -13.72
C GLY A 43 15.64 29.07 -12.37
N ALA A 44 14.81 28.08 -12.02
CA ALA A 44 14.12 28.05 -10.73
C ALA A 44 15.10 27.72 -9.59
N THR A 45 14.90 28.35 -8.43
CA THR A 45 15.55 27.93 -7.18
C THR A 45 15.14 26.51 -6.80
N ALA A 46 15.88 25.84 -5.92
CA ALA A 46 15.55 24.47 -5.48
C ALA A 46 14.11 24.37 -4.93
N ALA A 47 13.72 25.30 -4.04
CA ALA A 47 12.38 25.33 -3.46
C ALA A 47 11.28 25.60 -4.50
N GLU A 48 11.51 26.51 -5.45
CA GLU A 48 10.55 26.77 -6.52
C GLU A 48 10.43 25.57 -7.46
N LEU A 49 11.53 24.90 -7.81
CA LEU A 49 11.53 23.75 -8.71
C LEU A 49 10.73 22.59 -8.09
N ASP A 50 10.97 22.28 -6.82
CA ASP A 50 10.24 21.24 -6.10
C ASP A 50 8.72 21.52 -6.09
N GLN A 51 8.33 22.75 -5.71
CA GLN A 51 6.93 23.15 -5.69
C GLN A 51 6.30 23.14 -7.10
N LEU A 52 7.02 23.58 -8.13
CA LEU A 52 6.54 23.53 -9.51
C LEU A 52 6.22 22.10 -9.94
N LEU A 53 7.09 21.13 -9.64
CA LEU A 53 6.84 19.73 -10.03
C LEU A 53 5.66 19.10 -9.28
N LEU A 54 5.32 19.58 -8.09
CA LEU A 54 4.16 19.13 -7.34
C LEU A 54 2.84 19.69 -7.87
N GLU A 55 2.86 20.89 -8.46
CA GLU A 55 1.67 21.57 -8.97
C GLU A 55 1.43 21.40 -10.48
N LEU A 56 2.44 20.94 -11.22
CA LEU A 56 2.35 20.68 -12.66
C LEU A 56 1.73 19.32 -12.95
N ASP A 57 0.99 19.25 -14.07
CA ASP A 57 0.68 17.97 -14.70
C ASP A 57 1.94 17.44 -15.39
N LEU A 58 2.73 16.67 -14.64
CA LEU A 58 3.98 16.11 -15.14
C LEU A 58 3.76 15.13 -16.31
N ARG A 59 2.57 14.52 -16.42
CA ARG A 59 2.26 13.65 -17.55
C ARG A 59 2.08 14.47 -18.81
N ALA A 60 1.33 15.57 -18.74
CA ALA A 60 1.21 16.49 -19.86
C ALA A 60 2.57 17.07 -20.25
N LEU A 61 3.38 17.48 -19.26
CA LEU A 61 4.71 18.00 -19.48
C LEU A 61 5.63 17.00 -20.21
N LEU A 62 5.73 15.77 -19.71
CA LEU A 62 6.60 14.73 -20.31
C LEU A 62 6.07 14.20 -21.66
N GLY A 63 4.76 14.33 -21.89
CA GLY A 63 4.11 13.88 -23.13
C GLY A 63 4.15 14.92 -24.26
N ASP A 64 4.23 16.21 -23.93
CA ASP A 64 4.25 17.30 -24.92
C ASP A 64 5.68 17.73 -25.30
N VAL A 65 6.67 17.51 -24.44
CA VAL A 65 8.08 17.80 -24.75
C VAL A 65 8.71 16.64 -25.53
N ASP A 66 9.08 16.89 -26.78
CA ASP A 66 9.55 15.87 -27.73
C ASP A 66 11.03 16.00 -28.11
N ASP A 67 11.69 14.87 -28.35
CA ASP A 67 12.94 14.81 -29.13
C ASP A 67 12.59 14.81 -30.63
N ARG A 68 13.39 15.50 -31.46
CA ARG A 68 13.06 15.70 -32.87
C ARG A 68 14.19 15.19 -33.76
N LEU A 69 13.82 14.43 -34.81
CA LEU A 69 14.75 13.96 -35.87
C LEU A 69 15.68 15.05 -36.41
N MET A 70 15.19 16.28 -36.50
CA MET A 70 16.00 17.48 -36.73
C MET A 70 15.57 18.57 -35.75
N GLY A 71 16.46 18.94 -34.83
CA GLY A 71 16.21 19.92 -33.78
C GLY A 71 16.92 19.54 -32.48
N PRO A 72 16.73 20.32 -31.40
CA PRO A 72 17.21 19.95 -30.07
C PRO A 72 16.42 18.77 -29.51
N ASP A 73 17.10 17.91 -28.75
CA ASP A 73 16.51 16.79 -28.01
C ASP A 73 15.96 17.30 -26.66
N ASN A 74 14.85 18.06 -26.74
CA ASN A 74 14.29 18.76 -25.58
C ASN A 74 13.74 17.81 -24.52
N ARG A 75 13.26 16.61 -24.89
CA ARG A 75 12.79 15.60 -23.94
C ARG A 75 13.97 14.99 -23.19
N THR A 76 15.03 14.65 -23.91
CA THR A 76 16.27 14.17 -23.31
C THR A 76 16.84 15.22 -22.36
N ALA A 77 16.89 16.50 -22.77
CA ALA A 77 17.34 17.61 -21.93
C ALA A 77 16.46 17.80 -20.68
N LEU A 78 15.14 17.67 -20.81
CA LEU A 78 14.21 17.76 -19.67
C LEU A 78 14.47 16.65 -18.66
N LEU A 79 14.61 15.41 -19.12
CA LEU A 79 14.89 14.27 -18.24
C LEU A 79 16.26 14.40 -17.59
N GLU A 80 17.29 14.84 -18.31
CA GLU A 80 18.62 15.07 -17.75
C GLU A 80 18.62 16.16 -16.69
N LEU A 81 17.94 17.29 -16.96
CA LEU A 81 17.75 18.37 -15.99
C LEU A 81 17.10 17.85 -14.70
N LEU A 82 15.95 17.18 -14.80
CA LEU A 82 15.14 16.80 -13.64
C LEU A 82 15.64 15.55 -12.90
N THR A 83 16.27 14.60 -13.60
CA THR A 83 16.67 13.30 -13.03
C THR A 83 18.16 13.17 -12.77
N ALA A 84 19.00 14.03 -13.32
CA ALA A 84 20.45 14.01 -13.08
C ALA A 84 20.94 15.32 -12.44
N GLU A 85 20.80 16.44 -13.15
CA GLU A 85 21.44 17.71 -12.74
C GLU A 85 20.81 18.32 -11.50
N ARG A 86 19.47 18.32 -11.44
CA ARG A 86 18.68 18.97 -10.38
C ARG A 86 17.96 17.96 -9.48
N LEU A 87 18.22 16.66 -9.60
CA LEU A 87 17.57 15.63 -8.77
C LEU A 87 17.78 15.90 -7.27
N GLY A 88 18.97 16.41 -6.90
CA GLY A 88 19.31 16.78 -5.53
C GLY A 88 18.45 17.89 -4.94
N ASP A 89 17.84 18.73 -5.79
CA ASP A 89 16.95 19.82 -5.37
C ASP A 89 15.51 19.34 -5.14
N LEU A 90 15.17 18.12 -5.60
CA LEU A 90 13.83 17.57 -5.51
C LEU A 90 13.66 16.77 -4.22
N GLY A 91 12.65 17.13 -3.44
CA GLY A 91 12.13 16.34 -2.35
C GLY A 91 11.47 15.06 -2.84
N ILE A 92 11.25 14.13 -1.91
CA ILE A 92 10.66 12.82 -2.22
C ILE A 92 9.27 12.91 -2.88
N PRO A 93 8.36 13.80 -2.45
CA PRO A 93 7.07 13.95 -3.12
C PRO A 93 7.21 14.29 -4.62
N ALA A 94 8.15 15.17 -4.99
CA ALA A 94 8.40 15.55 -6.38
C ALA A 94 9.08 14.42 -7.17
N ARG A 95 10.04 13.70 -6.57
CA ARG A 95 10.64 12.50 -7.18
C ARG A 95 9.60 11.42 -7.45
N ALA A 96 8.69 11.18 -6.50
CA ALA A 96 7.58 10.24 -6.66
C ALA A 96 6.60 10.70 -7.76
N ALA A 97 6.31 12.00 -7.84
CA ALA A 97 5.48 12.56 -8.91
C ALA A 97 6.11 12.31 -10.29
N LEU A 98 7.42 12.55 -10.41
CA LEU A 98 8.15 12.37 -11.64
C LEU A 98 8.23 10.90 -12.05
N ALA A 99 8.58 10.00 -11.12
CA ALA A 99 8.61 8.56 -11.37
C ALA A 99 7.23 8.02 -11.78
N SER A 100 6.15 8.45 -11.11
CA SER A 100 4.77 8.09 -11.47
C SER A 100 4.37 8.61 -12.85
N ALA A 101 4.83 9.81 -13.24
CA ALA A 101 4.57 10.35 -14.57
C ALA A 101 5.31 9.57 -15.67
N LEU A 102 6.54 9.11 -15.41
CA LEU A 102 7.32 8.27 -16.32
C LEU A 102 6.71 6.87 -16.52
N GLN A 103 6.03 6.34 -15.50
CA GLN A 103 5.35 5.05 -15.57
C GLN A 103 4.11 5.06 -16.48
N ARG A 104 3.45 6.23 -16.64
CA ARG A 104 2.17 6.33 -17.35
C ARG A 104 2.33 6.38 -18.86
N GLY A 105 2.46 5.23 -19.49
CA GLY A 105 2.54 5.08 -20.94
C GLY A 105 3.32 3.84 -21.34
N ARG A 106 4.03 3.89 -22.47
CA ARG A 106 5.13 2.96 -22.72
C ARG A 106 6.37 3.52 -22.04
N THR A 107 6.90 2.82 -21.04
CA THR A 107 8.19 3.14 -20.43
C THR A 107 9.28 2.81 -21.44
N GLY A 108 9.76 3.81 -22.17
CA GLY A 108 10.83 3.62 -23.14
C GLY A 108 12.21 3.64 -22.48
N ARG A 109 13.26 3.30 -23.25
CA ARG A 109 14.66 3.33 -22.77
C ARG A 109 15.06 4.65 -22.09
N LEU A 110 14.58 5.79 -22.58
CA LEU A 110 14.87 7.09 -21.95
C LEU A 110 14.21 7.23 -20.58
N ASP A 111 13.00 6.67 -20.43
CA ASP A 111 12.23 6.73 -19.19
C ASP A 111 12.82 5.78 -18.15
N GLU A 112 13.21 4.59 -18.57
CA GLU A 112 13.97 3.65 -17.74
C GLU A 112 15.29 4.25 -17.24
N GLN A 113 16.02 4.97 -18.09
CA GLN A 113 17.24 5.67 -17.67
C GLN A 113 16.95 6.81 -16.68
N ALA A 114 15.86 7.55 -16.88
CA ALA A 114 15.40 8.57 -15.94
C ALA A 114 15.00 7.95 -14.59
N LEU A 115 14.22 6.86 -14.61
CA LEU A 115 13.85 6.07 -13.43
C LEU A 115 15.08 5.54 -12.71
N ARG A 116 16.05 4.99 -13.45
CA ARG A 116 17.34 4.54 -12.89
C ARG A 116 18.02 5.65 -12.11
N ARG A 117 18.11 6.86 -12.67
CA ARG A 117 18.75 7.99 -12.00
C ARG A 117 17.98 8.42 -10.75
N ILE A 118 16.64 8.46 -10.80
CA ILE A 118 15.80 8.75 -9.62
C ILE A 118 16.07 7.74 -8.50
N TRP A 119 16.05 6.44 -8.80
CA TRP A 119 16.23 5.39 -7.80
C TRP A 119 17.65 5.36 -7.23
N ILE A 120 18.68 5.33 -8.08
CA ILE A 120 20.09 5.27 -7.65
C ILE A 120 20.52 6.58 -6.94
N GLY A 121 19.93 7.71 -7.33
CA GLY A 121 20.12 9.02 -6.69
C GLY A 121 19.35 9.21 -5.37
N THR A 122 18.54 8.23 -4.95
CA THR A 122 17.79 8.24 -3.69
C THR A 122 18.38 7.19 -2.74
N ARG A 123 18.61 7.51 -1.46
CA ARG A 123 19.37 6.67 -0.52
C ARG A 123 18.78 6.66 0.89
N GLY A 124 19.16 5.65 1.68
CA GLY A 124 18.71 5.47 3.06
C GLY A 124 17.19 5.44 3.18
N ALA A 125 16.68 6.08 4.23
CA ALA A 125 15.24 6.16 4.51
C ALA A 125 14.44 6.88 3.40
N ASP A 126 15.09 7.68 2.53
CA ASP A 126 14.42 8.29 1.38
C ASP A 126 13.98 7.26 0.34
N VAL A 127 14.67 6.12 0.21
CA VAL A 127 14.22 5.03 -0.67
C VAL A 127 12.90 4.46 -0.15
N THR A 128 12.81 4.22 1.15
CA THR A 128 11.57 3.78 1.80
C THR A 128 10.46 4.83 1.60
N ARG A 129 10.73 6.12 1.81
CA ARG A 129 9.75 7.19 1.56
C ARG A 129 9.30 7.23 0.10
N LEU A 130 10.22 7.05 -0.85
CA LEU A 130 9.90 7.06 -2.29
C LEU A 130 8.99 5.91 -2.68
N LYS A 131 9.30 4.69 -2.23
CA LYS A 131 8.46 3.49 -2.46
C LYS A 131 7.03 3.71 -1.97
N ASN A 132 6.90 4.16 -0.73
CA ASN A 132 5.58 4.38 -0.13
C ASN A 132 4.82 5.57 -0.74
N ALA A 133 5.53 6.60 -1.20
CA ALA A 133 4.93 7.72 -1.92
C ALA A 133 4.44 7.34 -3.33
N LEU A 134 5.00 6.29 -3.94
CA LEU A 134 4.53 5.73 -5.20
C LEU A 134 3.28 4.87 -4.98
N ASP A 135 3.30 3.97 -4.00
CA ASP A 135 2.13 3.14 -3.66
C ASP A 135 0.94 3.98 -3.16
N GLY A 136 1.18 5.00 -2.33
CA GLY A 136 0.13 5.84 -1.75
C GLY A 136 -0.64 6.73 -2.73
N ARG A 137 -0.26 6.75 -4.02
CA ARG A 137 -0.98 7.51 -5.07
C ARG A 137 -2.23 6.79 -5.58
N GLY A 138 -2.38 5.50 -5.28
CA GLY A 138 -3.51 4.67 -5.68
C GLY A 138 -3.58 4.38 -7.19
N GLY A 139 -4.44 3.43 -7.55
CA GLY A 139 -4.65 2.99 -8.93
C GLY A 139 -3.67 1.90 -9.39
N TYR A 140 -3.77 1.54 -10.68
CA TYR A 140 -3.03 0.41 -11.29
C TYR A 140 -1.51 0.61 -11.39
N HIS A 141 -1.04 1.85 -11.32
CA HIS A 141 0.37 2.22 -11.49
C HIS A 141 1.11 2.25 -10.16
N ASP A 142 1.14 1.12 -9.46
CA ASP A 142 1.88 0.94 -8.21
C ASP A 142 3.35 0.55 -8.44
N LEU A 143 4.12 0.41 -7.35
CA LEU A 143 5.54 0.05 -7.41
C LEU A 143 5.77 -1.37 -7.97
N HIS A 144 4.86 -2.32 -7.71
CA HIS A 144 4.98 -3.68 -8.22
C HIS A 144 4.82 -3.68 -9.74
N GLN A 145 3.79 -2.99 -10.25
CA GLN A 145 3.59 -2.76 -11.68
C GLN A 145 4.79 -2.07 -12.32
N LEU A 146 5.36 -1.04 -11.67
CA LEU A 146 6.55 -0.34 -12.18
C LEU A 146 7.71 -1.32 -12.38
N PHE A 147 8.03 -2.12 -11.36
CA PHE A 147 9.22 -2.96 -11.38
C PHE A 147 9.05 -4.23 -12.18
N TYR A 148 7.93 -4.93 -12.09
CA TYR A 148 7.77 -6.26 -12.68
C TYR A 148 7.03 -6.27 -14.02
N HIS A 149 6.49 -5.13 -14.46
CA HIS A 149 5.76 -5.04 -15.71
C HIS A 149 6.16 -3.86 -16.60
N ASP A 150 6.43 -2.68 -16.03
CA ASP A 150 6.70 -1.48 -16.82
C ASP A 150 8.20 -1.31 -17.16
N ILE A 151 9.11 -1.77 -16.29
CA ILE A 151 10.54 -1.90 -16.60
C ILE A 151 10.74 -3.22 -17.34
N ASP A 152 11.11 -3.15 -18.63
CA ASP A 152 11.30 -4.32 -19.48
C ASP A 152 12.76 -4.79 -19.53
N ASP A 153 13.71 -3.95 -19.13
CA ASP A 153 15.12 -4.34 -18.94
C ASP A 153 15.32 -5.10 -17.61
N ASP A 154 15.42 -6.43 -17.72
CA ASP A 154 15.69 -7.32 -16.59
C ASP A 154 16.96 -6.96 -15.81
N ALA A 155 18.02 -6.52 -16.49
CA ALA A 155 19.29 -6.17 -15.84
C ALA A 155 19.16 -4.86 -15.05
N LEU A 156 18.43 -3.90 -15.60
CA LEU A 156 18.06 -2.67 -14.89
C LEU A 156 17.22 -3.00 -13.65
N ARG A 157 16.15 -3.80 -13.80
CA ARG A 157 15.30 -4.19 -12.66
C ARG A 157 16.10 -4.81 -11.53
N GLU A 158 17.00 -5.74 -11.85
CA GLU A 158 17.87 -6.38 -10.85
C GLU A 158 18.85 -5.39 -10.21
N GLU A 159 19.38 -4.42 -10.96
CA GLU A 159 20.19 -3.32 -10.41
C GLU A 159 19.40 -2.51 -9.37
N LEU A 160 18.16 -2.14 -9.70
CA LEU A 160 17.29 -1.34 -8.83
C LEU A 160 16.87 -2.13 -7.58
N LEU A 161 16.52 -3.41 -7.72
CA LEU A 161 16.18 -4.28 -6.60
C LEU A 161 17.39 -4.49 -5.67
N ALA A 162 18.59 -4.64 -6.23
CA ALA A 162 19.82 -4.73 -5.44
C ALA A 162 20.11 -3.40 -4.71
N HIS A 163 19.79 -2.26 -5.30
CA HIS A 163 19.87 -0.96 -4.63
C HIS A 163 18.90 -0.87 -3.45
N ILE A 164 17.63 -1.20 -3.66
CA ILE A 164 16.61 -1.24 -2.60
C ILE A 164 17.07 -2.14 -1.44
N ALA A 165 17.54 -3.35 -1.74
CA ALA A 165 18.00 -4.29 -0.72
C ALA A 165 19.18 -3.74 0.09
N ARG A 166 20.14 -3.06 -0.54
CA ARG A 166 21.28 -2.45 0.17
C ARG A 166 20.84 -1.33 1.11
N GLU A 167 19.99 -0.42 0.64
CA GLU A 167 19.53 0.74 1.43
C GLU A 167 18.63 0.29 2.61
N ALA A 168 17.85 -0.77 2.40
CA ALA A 168 16.98 -1.36 3.43
C ALA A 168 17.74 -1.96 4.64
N VAL A 169 18.98 -2.43 4.46
CA VAL A 169 19.81 -2.94 5.57
C VAL A 169 20.07 -1.84 6.59
N ALA A 170 20.41 -0.63 6.13
CA ALA A 170 20.68 0.50 7.00
C ALA A 170 19.42 0.98 7.73
N VAL A 171 18.28 1.02 7.03
CA VAL A 171 16.98 1.38 7.63
C VAL A 171 16.61 0.38 8.72
N SER A 172 16.68 -0.91 8.39
CA SER A 172 16.35 -2.00 9.33
C SER A 172 17.22 -2.01 10.59
N ALA A 173 18.49 -1.60 10.48
CA ALA A 173 19.39 -1.52 11.63
C ALA A 173 19.12 -0.30 12.54
N SER A 174 18.39 0.71 12.03
CA SER A 174 18.13 1.97 12.73
C SER A 174 16.81 1.99 13.51
N VAL A 175 15.94 0.99 13.32
CA VAL A 175 14.62 0.88 13.95
C VAL A 175 14.54 -0.31 14.89
N SER A 176 13.87 -0.15 16.03
CA SER A 176 13.65 -1.23 16.99
C SER A 176 12.53 -2.19 16.57
N THR A 177 11.58 -1.69 15.78
CA THR A 177 10.40 -2.41 15.30
C THR A 177 10.21 -2.04 13.83
N ARG A 178 10.06 -3.04 12.97
CA ARG A 178 9.77 -2.82 11.55
C ARG A 178 8.28 -2.58 11.36
N GLU A 179 7.94 -1.71 10.41
CA GLU A 179 6.57 -1.57 9.92
C GLU A 179 6.13 -2.86 9.21
N VAL A 180 4.81 -3.08 9.15
CA VAL A 180 4.22 -4.30 8.63
C VAL A 180 3.41 -3.98 7.37
N LYS A 181 3.71 -4.65 6.26
CA LYS A 181 2.81 -4.70 5.10
C LYS A 181 1.69 -5.71 5.37
N ILE A 182 0.44 -5.27 5.25
CA ILE A 182 -0.74 -6.09 5.47
C ILE A 182 -1.24 -6.57 4.11
N LEU A 183 -1.08 -7.85 3.82
CA LEU A 183 -1.65 -8.49 2.65
C LEU A 183 -3.02 -9.04 3.02
N SER A 184 -4.07 -8.75 2.26
CA SER A 184 -5.41 -9.25 2.56
C SER A 184 -6.11 -9.81 1.34
N ASP A 185 -6.74 -10.97 1.46
CA ASP A 185 -7.78 -11.37 0.53
C ASP A 185 -9.03 -10.46 0.68
N ILE A 186 -9.96 -10.55 -0.28
CA ILE A 186 -11.18 -9.73 -0.32
C ILE A 186 -12.40 -10.57 0.03
N ASP A 187 -12.61 -11.69 -0.68
CA ASP A 187 -13.86 -12.43 -0.60
C ASP A 187 -13.89 -13.29 0.66
N ASP A 188 -14.97 -13.17 1.44
CA ASP A 188 -15.13 -13.86 2.72
C ASP A 188 -14.02 -13.55 3.76
N THR A 189 -13.14 -12.59 3.45
CA THR A 189 -12.12 -12.02 4.33
C THR A 189 -12.49 -10.59 4.71
N PHE A 190 -12.64 -9.70 3.73
CA PHE A 190 -12.99 -8.30 3.93
C PHE A 190 -14.50 -8.07 3.98
N TYR A 191 -15.25 -8.73 3.07
CA TYR A 191 -16.71 -8.79 3.12
C TYR A 191 -17.24 -10.18 2.79
N ALA A 192 -18.42 -10.51 3.32
CA ALA A 192 -19.08 -11.78 3.05
C ALA A 192 -19.57 -11.87 1.60
N ASN A 193 -19.25 -12.93 0.86
CA ASN A 193 -19.64 -13.03 -0.55
C ASN A 193 -19.91 -14.45 -1.07
N TRP A 194 -18.90 -15.32 -1.04
CA TRP A 194 -18.90 -16.56 -1.84
C TRP A 194 -19.22 -17.79 -1.03
N LYS A 195 -18.56 -17.95 0.12
CA LYS A 195 -18.69 -19.10 1.02
C LYS A 195 -19.40 -18.74 2.30
N ASP A 196 -19.23 -17.52 2.80
CA ASP A 196 -19.80 -17.15 4.08
C ASP A 196 -21.28 -16.77 3.95
N ALA A 197 -22.15 -17.71 4.30
CA ALA A 197 -23.60 -17.50 4.37
C ALA A 197 -24.09 -16.99 5.74
N ARG A 198 -23.17 -16.76 6.69
CA ARG A 198 -23.50 -16.38 8.08
C ARG A 198 -23.88 -14.90 8.18
N TYR A 199 -23.46 -14.09 7.19
CA TYR A 199 -23.78 -12.67 7.05
C TYR A 199 -24.56 -12.41 5.75
N PRO A 200 -25.35 -11.32 5.68
CA PRO A 200 -25.91 -10.86 4.41
C PRO A 200 -24.79 -10.63 3.38
N LYS A 201 -25.05 -10.92 2.10
CA LYS A 201 -24.06 -10.71 1.03
C LYS A 201 -23.56 -9.28 1.00
N LYS A 202 -22.25 -9.12 0.72
CA LYS A 202 -21.52 -7.85 0.67
C LYS A 202 -21.47 -7.09 2.01
N THR A 203 -21.76 -7.75 3.13
CA THR A 203 -21.51 -7.18 4.46
C THR A 203 -20.01 -7.11 4.70
N VAL A 204 -19.47 -5.90 4.84
CA VAL A 204 -18.12 -5.69 5.39
C VAL A 204 -18.10 -6.24 6.80
N TYR A 205 -17.14 -7.11 7.11
CA TYR A 205 -17.12 -7.78 8.40
C TYR A 205 -16.94 -6.78 9.55
N PRO A 206 -17.68 -6.94 10.67
CA PRO A 206 -17.53 -6.05 11.81
C PRO A 206 -16.08 -6.00 12.30
N GLY A 207 -15.49 -4.81 12.33
CA GLY A 207 -14.15 -4.59 12.87
C GLY A 207 -13.00 -4.72 11.87
N VAL A 208 -13.21 -5.27 10.66
CA VAL A 208 -12.12 -5.51 9.69
C VAL A 208 -11.32 -4.26 9.34
N LEU A 209 -12.02 -3.15 9.11
CA LEU A 209 -11.42 -1.86 8.76
C LEU A 209 -10.55 -1.33 9.90
N GLN A 210 -11.06 -1.40 11.12
CA GLN A 210 -10.33 -0.97 12.30
C GLN A 210 -9.14 -1.91 12.56
N PHE A 211 -9.30 -3.21 12.33
CA PHE A 211 -8.22 -4.19 12.47
C PHE A 211 -7.05 -3.87 11.53
N TYR A 212 -7.31 -3.60 10.25
CA TYR A 212 -6.25 -3.16 9.34
C TYR A 212 -5.62 -1.84 9.79
N ALA A 213 -6.43 -0.86 10.20
CA ALA A 213 -5.91 0.42 10.68
C ALA A 213 -5.01 0.28 11.92
N GLU A 214 -5.32 -0.66 12.83
CA GLU A 214 -4.50 -0.91 14.02
C GLU A 214 -3.24 -1.73 13.72
N LEU A 215 -3.27 -2.64 12.75
CA LEU A 215 -2.07 -3.32 12.27
C LEU A 215 -1.10 -2.34 11.59
N ASP A 216 -1.64 -1.40 10.81
CA ASP A 216 -0.92 -0.35 10.10
C ASP A 216 -0.32 0.66 11.11
N ARG A 217 -1.08 0.98 12.17
CA ARG A 217 -0.63 1.78 13.30
C ARG A 217 0.50 1.10 14.10
N GLY A 218 0.45 -0.22 14.23
CA GLY A 218 1.38 -1.00 15.03
C GLY A 218 1.21 -0.84 16.56
N PRO A 219 2.09 -1.48 17.35
CA PRO A 219 1.97 -1.54 18.81
C PRO A 219 2.56 -0.34 19.56
N GLY A 220 3.23 0.58 18.84
CA GLY A 220 3.93 1.71 19.42
C GLY A 220 2.99 2.80 19.97
N ALA A 221 3.49 3.59 20.93
CA ALA A 221 2.78 4.77 21.41
C ALA A 221 2.60 5.82 20.29
N GLU A 222 3.64 5.99 19.49
CA GLU A 222 3.57 6.74 18.24
C GLU A 222 3.00 5.84 17.13
N PRO A 223 1.93 6.27 16.45
CA PRO A 223 1.36 5.52 15.34
C PRO A 223 2.38 5.40 14.20
N GLY A 224 2.48 4.20 13.62
CA GLY A 224 3.11 3.95 12.33
C GLY A 224 2.46 4.77 11.21
N ARG A 225 3.15 4.86 10.07
CA ARG A 225 2.59 5.55 8.90
C ARG A 225 1.42 4.73 8.34
N PRO A 226 0.28 5.36 8.01
CA PRO A 226 -0.79 4.67 7.34
C PRO A 226 -0.44 4.29 5.88
N GLY A 227 -1.17 3.32 5.34
CA GLY A 227 -1.18 2.97 3.92
C GLY A 227 -0.43 1.69 3.57
N ASP A 228 -0.18 0.81 4.53
CA ASP A 228 0.52 -0.46 4.31
C ASP A 228 -0.41 -1.66 4.04
N LEU A 229 -1.73 -1.41 3.94
CA LEU A 229 -2.69 -2.40 3.45
C LEU A 229 -2.57 -2.61 1.93
N THR A 230 -2.63 -3.86 1.52
CA THR A 230 -2.58 -4.33 0.15
C THR A 230 -3.57 -5.47 -0.02
N PHE A 231 -4.51 -5.35 -0.95
CA PHE A 231 -5.39 -6.46 -1.28
C PHE A 231 -4.75 -7.40 -2.31
N VAL A 232 -4.90 -8.71 -2.10
CA VAL A 232 -4.38 -9.79 -2.95
C VAL A 232 -5.57 -10.59 -3.45
N THR A 233 -5.93 -10.45 -4.73
CA THR A 233 -7.10 -11.13 -5.33
C THR A 233 -6.69 -12.19 -6.35
N ALA A 234 -7.51 -13.23 -6.46
CA ALA A 234 -7.30 -14.36 -7.37
C ALA A 234 -8.24 -14.36 -8.58
N ARG A 235 -9.17 -13.40 -8.68
CA ARG A 235 -10.37 -13.53 -9.51
C ARG A 235 -10.06 -13.65 -11.01
N PRO A 236 -10.40 -14.77 -11.67
CA PRO A 236 -10.30 -14.89 -13.11
C PRO A 236 -11.46 -14.17 -13.78
N GLY A 237 -11.20 -12.96 -14.29
CA GLY A 237 -12.16 -12.24 -15.11
C GLY A 237 -12.43 -10.79 -14.71
N ASP A 238 -11.74 -10.24 -13.71
CA ASP A 238 -11.77 -8.81 -13.47
C ASP A 238 -10.96 -8.11 -14.56
N ARG A 239 -11.60 -7.90 -15.72
CA ARG A 239 -10.92 -7.41 -16.92
C ARG A 239 -10.47 -5.95 -16.79
N LEU A 240 -10.71 -5.28 -15.66
CA LEU A 240 -10.40 -3.86 -15.49
C LEU A 240 -10.30 -3.35 -14.03
N GLY A 241 -10.50 -4.14 -12.96
CA GLY A 241 -10.42 -3.64 -11.56
C GLY A 241 -11.56 -2.68 -11.14
N LEU A 242 -12.35 -2.19 -12.11
CA LEU A 242 -13.37 -1.14 -11.96
C LEU A 242 -14.49 -1.46 -10.96
N VAL A 243 -14.85 -2.73 -10.77
CA VAL A 243 -15.93 -3.10 -9.83
C VAL A 243 -15.42 -3.11 -8.38
N GLU A 244 -14.14 -3.41 -8.20
CA GLU A 244 -13.46 -3.38 -6.90
C GLU A 244 -13.09 -1.95 -6.52
N ASP A 245 -12.59 -1.15 -7.48
CA ASP A 245 -12.34 0.28 -7.32
C ASP A 245 -13.60 1.03 -6.87
N ALA A 246 -14.75 0.81 -7.54
CA ALA A 246 -16.00 1.46 -7.14
C ALA A 246 -16.48 1.04 -5.73
N THR A 247 -16.18 -0.18 -5.30
CA THR A 247 -16.54 -0.68 -3.95
C THR A 247 -15.60 -0.06 -2.90
N LEU A 248 -14.30 0.00 -3.18
CA LEU A 248 -13.28 0.54 -2.30
C LEU A 248 -13.36 2.07 -2.23
N GLU A 249 -13.65 2.75 -3.34
CA GLU A 249 -13.99 4.18 -3.39
C GLU A 249 -15.28 4.48 -2.62
N ALA A 250 -16.32 3.65 -2.73
CA ALA A 250 -17.54 3.83 -1.95
C ALA A 250 -17.31 3.64 -0.44
N LEU A 251 -16.34 2.82 -0.05
CA LEU A 251 -15.91 2.65 1.34
C LEU A 251 -15.02 3.81 1.80
N ALA A 252 -14.07 4.26 0.98
CA ALA A 252 -13.25 5.43 1.24
C ALA A 252 -14.09 6.71 1.37
N ALA A 253 -15.09 6.90 0.49
CA ALA A 253 -16.02 8.03 0.51
C ALA A 253 -16.93 8.05 1.77
N ARG A 254 -17.04 6.92 2.48
CA ARG A 254 -17.75 6.83 3.77
C ARG A 254 -16.83 7.09 4.97
N GLY A 255 -15.60 7.56 4.73
CA GLY A 255 -14.60 7.82 5.77
C GLY A 255 -14.08 6.56 6.43
N GLN A 256 -14.23 5.41 5.77
CA GLN A 256 -14.02 4.09 6.37
C GLN A 256 -12.69 3.43 5.96
N LEU A 257 -11.93 4.02 5.03
CA LEU A 257 -10.60 3.52 4.62
C LEU A 257 -9.67 4.67 4.25
N ALA A 258 -8.44 4.66 4.80
CA ALA A 258 -7.25 5.27 4.21
C ALA A 258 -6.35 4.14 3.71
N ALA A 259 -6.86 3.30 2.81
CA ALA A 259 -6.13 2.15 2.28
C ALA A 259 -5.65 2.42 0.86
N THR A 260 -4.38 2.10 0.62
CA THR A 260 -3.87 1.88 -0.73
C THR A 260 -4.50 0.58 -1.25
N VAL A 261 -5.25 0.67 -2.34
CA VAL A 261 -5.64 -0.53 -3.10
C VAL A 261 -4.50 -0.77 -4.09
N LEU A 262 -3.80 -1.91 -4.01
CA LEU A 262 -3.04 -2.39 -5.15
C LEU A 262 -4.06 -2.77 -6.24
N ALA A 263 -4.49 -1.77 -6.99
CA ALA A 263 -5.30 -1.96 -8.19
C ALA A 263 -4.42 -2.46 -9.37
N GLY A 264 -3.11 -2.60 -9.16
CA GLY A 264 -2.18 -3.24 -10.08
C GLY A 264 -2.27 -4.76 -10.07
N SER A 265 -2.97 -5.31 -11.05
CA SER A 265 -2.47 -6.47 -11.81
C SER A 265 -2.42 -7.86 -11.18
N PHE A 266 -3.40 -8.27 -10.38
CA PHE A 266 -3.68 -9.72 -10.26
C PHE A 266 -4.56 -10.19 -11.42
N THR A 267 -4.04 -10.19 -12.66
CA THR A 267 -4.80 -10.71 -13.80
C THR A 267 -4.48 -12.17 -14.13
N ARG A 268 -5.56 -12.98 -14.08
CA ARG A 268 -5.83 -14.26 -14.79
C ARG A 268 -5.03 -15.50 -14.41
N LEU A 269 -5.57 -16.27 -13.46
CA LEU A 269 -5.26 -17.70 -13.33
C LEU A 269 -6.51 -18.56 -13.26
N ILE A 270 -6.44 -19.70 -13.94
CA ILE A 270 -7.51 -20.70 -14.00
C ILE A 270 -7.10 -21.85 -13.06
N GLY A 271 -7.81 -21.99 -11.94
CA GLY A 271 -7.69 -23.09 -10.98
C GLY A 271 -6.98 -22.73 -9.66
N ASN A 272 -7.45 -23.28 -8.53
CA ASN A 272 -7.03 -22.90 -7.18
C ASN A 272 -5.51 -23.04 -6.90
N ARG A 273 -4.85 -24.03 -7.52
CA ARG A 273 -3.40 -24.24 -7.34
C ARG A 273 -2.56 -23.22 -8.10
N ALA A 274 -2.88 -22.98 -9.38
CA ALA A 274 -2.19 -21.98 -10.19
C ALA A 274 -2.39 -20.56 -9.61
N ILE A 275 -3.57 -20.29 -9.05
CA ILE A 275 -3.89 -19.08 -8.29
C ILE A 275 -2.98 -18.93 -7.07
N ALA A 276 -2.86 -19.97 -6.24
CA ALA A 276 -2.03 -19.93 -5.03
C ALA A 276 -0.54 -19.78 -5.37
N GLU A 277 -0.07 -20.44 -6.42
CA GLU A 277 1.30 -20.31 -6.93
C GLU A 277 1.61 -18.87 -7.35
N LYS A 278 0.68 -18.20 -8.06
CA LYS A 278 0.90 -16.79 -8.42
C LYS A 278 0.80 -15.82 -7.26
N LYS A 279 -0.15 -16.02 -6.33
CA LYS A 279 -0.19 -15.22 -5.08
C LYS A 279 1.18 -15.31 -4.39
N LEU A 280 1.79 -16.50 -4.41
CA LEU A 280 3.12 -16.74 -3.84
C LEU A 280 4.26 -16.08 -4.63
N GLU A 281 4.27 -16.17 -5.97
CA GLU A 281 5.22 -15.43 -6.82
C GLU A 281 5.15 -13.93 -6.55
N ASN A 282 3.95 -13.36 -6.57
CA ASN A 282 3.75 -11.93 -6.34
C ASN A 282 4.16 -11.53 -4.91
N PHE A 283 3.94 -12.38 -3.91
CA PHE A 283 4.46 -12.15 -2.55
C PHE A 283 6.00 -12.11 -2.53
N VAL A 284 6.67 -13.05 -3.20
CA VAL A 284 8.14 -13.08 -3.28
C VAL A 284 8.65 -11.80 -3.95
N GLU A 285 8.03 -11.39 -5.05
CA GLU A 285 8.35 -10.15 -5.76
C GLU A 285 8.13 -8.90 -4.89
N TYR A 286 7.01 -8.83 -4.18
CA TYR A 286 6.66 -7.72 -3.29
C TYR A 286 7.61 -7.62 -2.09
N ARG A 287 8.02 -8.76 -1.52
CA ARG A 287 9.06 -8.80 -0.47
C ARG A 287 10.41 -8.25 -0.95
N ARG A 288 10.76 -8.43 -2.23
CA ARG A 288 11.99 -7.82 -2.80
C ARG A 288 11.89 -6.30 -2.91
N LEU A 289 10.68 -5.74 -3.03
CA LEU A 289 10.45 -4.29 -3.02
C LEU A 289 10.46 -3.71 -1.61
N TYR A 290 10.06 -4.49 -0.59
CA TYR A 290 10.00 -4.06 0.81
C TYR A 290 10.83 -4.92 1.78
N PRO A 291 12.15 -5.08 1.55
CA PRO A 291 12.99 -5.93 2.40
C PRO A 291 13.19 -5.40 3.83
N GLU A 292 12.90 -4.12 4.09
CA GLU A 292 12.92 -3.53 5.43
C GLU A 292 11.60 -3.69 6.20
N TYR A 293 10.54 -4.19 5.56
CA TYR A 293 9.23 -4.43 6.19
C TYR A 293 9.09 -5.87 6.63
N ASP A 294 8.23 -6.06 7.63
CA ASP A 294 7.65 -7.34 7.97
C ASP A 294 6.27 -7.50 7.31
N PHE A 295 5.68 -8.68 7.36
CA PHE A 295 4.44 -9.01 6.65
C PHE A 295 3.43 -9.69 7.55
N VAL A 296 2.16 -9.32 7.38
CA VAL A 296 1.00 -10.02 7.92
C VAL A 296 0.08 -10.37 6.76
N PHE A 297 -0.49 -11.57 6.78
CA PHE A 297 -1.51 -11.97 5.81
C PHE A 297 -2.85 -12.20 6.50
N VAL A 298 -3.93 -11.72 5.88
CA VAL A 298 -5.32 -11.93 6.30
C VAL A 298 -6.09 -12.58 5.16
N GLY A 299 -6.71 -13.74 5.40
CA GLY A 299 -7.43 -14.50 4.38
C GLY A 299 -8.60 -15.30 4.95
N ASP A 300 -9.18 -16.21 4.16
CA ASP A 300 -10.31 -17.05 4.58
C ASP A 300 -10.01 -18.56 4.56
N SER A 301 -10.72 -19.35 5.38
CA SER A 301 -10.51 -20.81 5.42
C SER A 301 -11.08 -21.55 4.20
N GLY A 302 -11.82 -20.85 3.33
CA GLY A 302 -12.54 -21.42 2.22
C GLY A 302 -11.82 -21.34 0.87
N GLN A 303 -10.97 -20.34 0.59
CA GLN A 303 -10.48 -20.11 -0.78
C GLN A 303 -9.02 -20.48 -1.02
N GLY A 304 -8.41 -21.25 -0.10
CA GLY A 304 -7.03 -21.73 -0.22
C GLY A 304 -6.00 -20.84 0.46
N ASP A 305 -6.44 -19.81 1.17
CA ASP A 305 -5.57 -18.86 1.87
C ASP A 305 -4.79 -19.49 3.02
N ILE A 306 -5.31 -20.55 3.67
CA ILE A 306 -4.54 -21.35 4.64
C ILE A 306 -3.25 -21.87 3.99
N HIS A 307 -3.37 -22.49 2.80
CA HIS A 307 -2.21 -23.04 2.09
C HIS A 307 -1.25 -21.93 1.67
N PHE A 308 -1.78 -20.83 1.12
CA PHE A 308 -0.97 -19.67 0.75
C PHE A 308 -0.19 -19.11 1.96
N GLY A 309 -0.85 -18.91 3.10
CA GLY A 309 -0.23 -18.43 4.32
C GLY A 309 0.84 -19.38 4.88
N GLN A 310 0.60 -20.70 4.87
CA GLN A 310 1.63 -21.69 5.23
C GLN A 310 2.86 -21.56 4.34
N ARG A 311 2.68 -21.42 3.03
CA ARG A 311 3.78 -21.23 2.08
C ARG A 311 4.53 -19.92 2.29
N MET A 312 3.85 -18.84 2.68
CA MET A 312 4.50 -17.58 3.05
C MET A 312 5.42 -17.78 4.27
N LEU A 313 4.92 -18.43 5.32
CA LEU A 313 5.68 -18.73 6.54
C LEU A 313 6.87 -19.66 6.26
N GLU A 314 6.71 -20.64 5.37
CA GLU A 314 7.80 -21.54 4.97
C GLU A 314 8.90 -20.83 4.16
N LEU A 315 8.52 -19.89 3.29
CA LEU A 315 9.47 -19.17 2.42
C LEU A 315 10.20 -18.02 3.12
N ALA A 316 9.53 -17.34 4.05
CA ALA A 316 10.06 -16.13 4.70
C ALA A 316 9.69 -16.08 6.20
N PRO A 317 10.08 -17.10 7.01
CA PRO A 317 9.71 -17.18 8.43
C PRO A 317 10.23 -16.00 9.25
N GLU A 318 11.27 -15.32 8.81
CA GLU A 318 11.83 -14.15 9.48
C GLU A 318 11.02 -12.86 9.26
N ALA A 319 10.32 -12.78 8.11
CA ALA A 319 9.60 -11.57 7.68
C ALA A 319 8.09 -11.68 7.93
N VAL A 320 7.50 -12.87 7.81
CA VAL A 320 6.05 -13.06 8.02
C VAL A 320 5.76 -13.25 9.51
N LYS A 321 5.09 -12.28 10.13
CA LYS A 321 4.82 -12.29 11.59
C LYS A 321 3.57 -13.06 11.96
N ALA A 322 2.56 -13.03 11.10
CA ALA A 322 1.31 -13.70 11.35
C ALA A 322 0.54 -13.98 10.06
N VAL A 323 -0.21 -15.07 10.11
CA VAL A 323 -1.25 -15.38 9.14
C VAL A 323 -2.56 -15.50 9.91
N PHE A 324 -3.50 -14.59 9.65
CA PHE A 324 -4.83 -14.59 10.24
C PHE A 324 -5.84 -15.10 9.23
N ILE A 325 -6.58 -16.16 9.58
CA ILE A 325 -7.55 -16.79 8.69
C ILE A 325 -8.94 -16.66 9.28
N HIS A 326 -9.81 -15.91 8.62
CA HIS A 326 -11.22 -15.85 8.96
C HIS A 326 -11.88 -17.20 8.66
N ASP A 327 -12.34 -17.89 9.70
CA ASP A 327 -12.88 -19.23 9.55
C ASP A 327 -14.34 -19.19 9.11
N VAL A 328 -14.58 -19.47 7.84
CA VAL A 328 -15.90 -19.47 7.21
C VAL A 328 -16.45 -20.87 6.95
N VAL A 329 -15.65 -21.91 7.23
CA VAL A 329 -15.99 -23.33 6.97
C VAL A 329 -16.15 -24.16 8.24
N ALA A 330 -16.07 -23.54 9.42
CA ALA A 330 -16.17 -24.19 10.74
C ALA A 330 -15.11 -25.29 10.92
N THR A 331 -13.84 -24.88 10.86
CA THR A 331 -12.68 -25.75 11.05
C THR A 331 -12.69 -26.34 12.47
N PRO A 332 -12.55 -27.66 12.64
CA PRO A 332 -12.52 -28.28 13.96
C PRO A 332 -11.38 -27.77 14.84
N GLU A 333 -11.63 -27.67 16.15
CA GLU A 333 -10.67 -27.11 17.12
C GLU A 333 -9.28 -27.75 17.06
N HIS A 334 -9.18 -29.07 16.95
CA HIS A 334 -7.88 -29.75 16.84
C HIS A 334 -7.08 -29.28 15.62
N ALA A 335 -7.74 -29.06 14.48
CA ALA A 335 -7.09 -28.57 13.27
C ALA A 335 -6.71 -27.08 13.40
N ARG A 336 -7.50 -26.28 14.13
CA ARG A 336 -7.14 -24.88 14.44
C ARG A 336 -5.88 -24.82 15.30
N LEU A 337 -5.76 -25.69 16.31
CA LEU A 337 -4.58 -25.80 17.16
C LEU A 337 -3.35 -26.25 16.37
N ASP A 338 -3.49 -27.26 15.52
CA ASP A 338 -2.39 -27.73 14.66
C ASP A 338 -1.90 -26.63 13.71
N LEU A 339 -2.81 -25.85 13.12
CA LEU A 339 -2.49 -24.70 12.27
C LEU A 339 -1.79 -23.57 13.06
N ALA A 340 -2.26 -23.30 14.28
CA ALA A 340 -1.68 -22.27 15.14
C ALA A 340 -0.23 -22.57 15.53
N VAL A 341 0.11 -23.85 15.77
CA VAL A 341 1.51 -24.29 15.96
C VAL A 341 2.38 -23.97 14.75
N GLY A 342 1.80 -24.04 13.54
CA GLY A 342 2.44 -23.65 12.29
C GLY A 342 2.42 -22.15 11.98
N GLY A 343 1.94 -21.30 12.89
CA GLY A 343 1.87 -19.84 12.70
C GLY A 343 0.61 -19.32 11.99
N VAL A 344 -0.37 -20.19 11.70
CA VAL A 344 -1.64 -19.85 11.06
C VAL A 344 -2.75 -19.80 12.11
N ARG A 345 -3.29 -18.61 12.37
CA ARG A 345 -4.26 -18.35 13.44
C ARG A 345 -5.65 -18.17 12.85
N LEU A 346 -6.54 -19.13 13.12
CA LEU A 346 -7.92 -19.05 12.69
C LEU A 346 -8.75 -18.24 13.69
N PHE A 347 -9.60 -17.36 13.19
CA PHE A 347 -10.49 -16.52 13.99
C PHE A 347 -11.91 -16.49 13.42
N ASP A 348 -12.91 -16.27 14.28
CA ASP A 348 -14.32 -16.22 13.87
C ASP A 348 -14.87 -14.79 13.83
N THR A 349 -14.25 -13.87 14.59
CA THR A 349 -14.55 -12.45 14.54
C THR A 349 -13.26 -11.63 14.53
N TYR A 350 -13.31 -10.41 14.01
CA TYR A 350 -12.14 -9.52 14.02
C TYR A 350 -11.76 -9.03 15.43
N ILE A 351 -12.62 -9.25 16.44
CA ILE A 351 -12.24 -9.08 17.86
C ILE A 351 -11.28 -10.21 18.26
N GLY A 352 -11.58 -11.45 17.88
CA GLY A 352 -10.68 -12.59 18.03
C GLY A 352 -9.37 -12.38 17.28
N ALA A 353 -9.41 -11.87 16.04
CA ALA A 353 -8.19 -11.53 15.29
C ALA A 353 -7.33 -10.47 16.02
N ALA A 354 -7.98 -9.45 16.61
CA ALA A 354 -7.30 -8.41 17.38
C ALA A 354 -6.67 -8.94 18.67
N LEU A 355 -7.32 -9.89 19.35
CA LEU A 355 -6.75 -10.59 20.50
C LEU A 355 -5.48 -11.34 20.11
N GLU A 356 -5.53 -12.13 19.05
CA GLU A 356 -4.37 -12.87 18.53
C GLU A 356 -3.23 -11.92 18.11
N ALA A 357 -3.56 -10.79 17.48
CA ALA A 357 -2.58 -9.76 17.11
C ALA A 357 -1.97 -9.04 18.33
N LEU A 358 -2.75 -8.83 19.39
CA LEU A 358 -2.26 -8.27 20.66
C LEU A 358 -1.27 -9.24 21.33
N GLU A 359 -1.58 -10.53 21.38
CA GLU A 359 -0.69 -11.55 21.95
C GLU A 359 0.63 -11.67 21.18
N LEU A 360 0.59 -11.46 19.87
CA LEU A 360 1.78 -11.40 19.02
C LEU A 360 2.54 -10.07 19.08
N GLY A 361 2.02 -9.07 19.80
CA GLY A 361 2.61 -7.73 19.88
C GLY A 361 2.55 -6.95 18.57
N LEU A 362 1.61 -7.27 17.67
CA LEU A 362 1.39 -6.56 16.41
C LEU A 362 0.54 -5.29 16.60
N LEU A 363 -0.23 -5.21 17.68
CA LEU A 363 -0.97 -4.03 18.09
C LEU A 363 -0.99 -3.92 19.63
N GLY A 364 -1.19 -2.71 20.14
CA GLY A 364 -1.27 -2.45 21.58
C GLY A 364 -2.67 -2.66 22.16
N PRO A 365 -2.83 -2.71 23.51
CA PRO A 365 -4.12 -2.88 24.17
C PRO A 365 -5.18 -1.87 23.72
N GLU A 366 -4.79 -0.61 23.53
CA GLU A 366 -5.67 0.46 23.03
C GLU A 366 -6.15 0.19 21.61
N GLY A 367 -5.28 -0.39 20.76
CA GLY A 367 -5.64 -0.79 19.41
C GLY A 367 -6.67 -1.92 19.44
N ALA A 368 -6.44 -2.95 20.25
CA ALA A 368 -7.36 -4.08 20.39
C ALA A 368 -8.73 -3.62 20.88
N ALA A 369 -8.76 -2.72 21.85
CA ALA A 369 -9.98 -2.09 22.36
C ALA A 369 -10.73 -1.33 21.25
N ARG A 370 -10.04 -0.50 20.45
CA ARG A 370 -10.66 0.21 19.32
C ARG A 370 -11.26 -0.75 18.29
N VAL A 371 -10.58 -1.86 17.97
CA VAL A 371 -11.13 -2.89 17.07
C VAL A 371 -12.43 -3.46 17.63
N ALA A 372 -12.46 -3.79 18.92
CA ALA A 372 -13.65 -4.33 19.58
C ALA A 372 -14.82 -3.33 19.57
N GLU A 373 -14.59 -2.07 19.91
CA GLU A 373 -15.62 -1.02 19.86
C GLU A 373 -16.17 -0.82 18.44
N ALA A 374 -15.29 -0.73 17.44
CA ALA A 374 -15.68 -0.59 16.04
C ALA A 374 -16.45 -1.81 15.54
N ALA A 375 -16.03 -3.03 15.92
CA ALA A 375 -16.74 -4.26 15.60
C ALA A 375 -18.15 -4.29 16.21
N ILE A 376 -18.29 -3.94 17.49
CA ILE A 376 -19.59 -3.88 18.18
C ILE A 376 -20.51 -2.87 17.50
N GLY A 377 -20.01 -1.67 17.20
CA GLY A 377 -20.76 -0.63 16.49
C GLY A 377 -21.23 -1.09 15.11
N ALA A 378 -20.32 -1.64 14.31
CA ALA A 378 -20.62 -2.15 12.97
C ALA A 378 -21.62 -3.31 13.01
N PHE A 379 -21.47 -4.25 13.95
CA PHE A 379 -22.37 -5.40 14.09
C PHE A 379 -23.82 -4.98 14.38
N ARG A 380 -24.03 -3.96 15.22
CA ARG A 380 -25.37 -3.43 15.53
C ARG A 380 -26.08 -2.87 14.30
N ALA A 381 -25.33 -2.37 13.31
CA ALA A 381 -25.88 -1.81 12.08
C ALA A 381 -26.21 -2.87 11.00
N ILE A 382 -25.82 -4.13 11.18
CA ILE A 382 -26.03 -5.17 10.15
C ILE A 382 -27.53 -5.55 10.07
N PRO A 383 -28.15 -5.47 8.88
CA PRO A 383 -29.53 -5.88 8.67
C PRO A 383 -29.64 -7.40 8.51
N PHE A 384 -29.47 -8.14 9.61
CA PHE A 384 -29.65 -9.60 9.58
C PHE A 384 -31.09 -9.97 9.17
N PRO A 385 -31.29 -11.00 8.33
CA PRO A 385 -32.61 -11.38 7.86
C PRO A 385 -33.50 -11.93 8.99
N SER A 386 -32.91 -12.45 10.06
CA SER A 386 -33.64 -12.90 11.24
C SER A 386 -32.76 -12.98 12.49
N HIS A 387 -33.42 -13.08 13.64
CA HIS A 387 -32.78 -13.32 14.93
C HIS A 387 -31.93 -14.60 14.94
N ALA A 388 -32.38 -15.66 14.25
CA ALA A 388 -31.64 -16.93 14.17
C ALA A 388 -30.29 -16.79 13.45
N HIS A 389 -30.17 -15.85 12.51
CA HIS A 389 -28.89 -15.55 11.83
C HIS A 389 -28.01 -14.63 12.69
N ARG A 390 -28.63 -13.66 13.37
CA ARG A 390 -27.91 -12.69 14.22
C ARG A 390 -27.33 -13.32 15.49
N GLN A 391 -28.08 -14.19 16.16
CA GLN A 391 -27.71 -14.65 17.51
C GLN A 391 -26.39 -15.41 17.58
N PRO A 392 -26.10 -16.39 16.70
CA PRO A 392 -24.81 -17.09 16.74
C PRO A 392 -23.62 -16.12 16.58
N ARG A 393 -23.70 -15.17 15.63
CA ARG A 393 -22.66 -14.16 15.42
C ARG A 393 -22.47 -13.25 16.62
N ARG A 394 -23.59 -12.88 17.27
CA ARG A 394 -23.57 -12.08 18.50
C ARG A 394 -22.87 -12.83 19.64
N LEU A 395 -23.13 -14.13 19.79
CA LEU A 395 -22.50 -14.96 20.82
C LEU A 395 -21.00 -15.11 20.58
N GLU A 396 -20.56 -15.34 19.34
CA GLU A 396 -19.13 -15.38 18.99
C GLU A 396 -18.43 -14.07 19.36
N MET A 397 -19.02 -12.92 19.00
CA MET A 397 -18.46 -11.62 19.37
C MET A 397 -18.40 -11.42 20.88
N MET A 398 -19.45 -11.83 21.62
CA MET A 398 -19.44 -11.71 23.08
C MET A 398 -18.38 -12.59 23.74
N LEU A 399 -18.13 -13.79 23.20
CA LEU A 399 -17.05 -14.66 23.67
C LEU A 399 -15.70 -13.99 23.44
N ASP A 400 -15.48 -13.37 22.27
CA ASP A 400 -14.23 -12.68 21.96
C ASP A 400 -14.04 -11.41 22.80
N VAL A 401 -15.10 -10.66 23.08
CA VAL A 401 -15.06 -9.52 24.02
C VAL A 401 -14.69 -9.99 25.42
N ALA A 402 -15.27 -11.09 25.90
CA ALA A 402 -14.95 -11.62 27.22
C ALA A 402 -13.47 -12.03 27.30
N ARG A 403 -12.97 -12.77 26.30
CA ARG A 403 -11.55 -13.15 26.21
C ARG A 403 -10.62 -11.94 26.14
N LEU A 404 -10.97 -10.93 25.34
CA LEU A 404 -10.17 -9.72 25.22
C LEU A 404 -10.12 -8.94 26.55
N ASN A 405 -11.23 -8.86 27.27
CA ASN A 405 -11.29 -8.21 28.59
C ASN A 405 -10.43 -8.90 29.66
N GLU A 406 -10.09 -10.18 29.50
CA GLU A 406 -9.17 -10.88 30.42
C GLU A 406 -7.73 -10.36 30.31
N VAL A 407 -7.35 -9.80 29.15
CA VAL A 407 -5.99 -9.33 28.88
C VAL A 407 -5.87 -7.80 28.82
N LEU A 408 -6.99 -7.08 28.67
CA LEU A 408 -6.99 -5.61 28.65
C LEU A 408 -6.83 -5.01 30.05
N PRO A 409 -6.16 -3.84 30.17
CA PRO A 409 -6.11 -3.10 31.42
C PRO A 409 -7.52 -2.59 31.81
N PRO A 410 -7.80 -2.38 33.11
CA PRO A 410 -9.12 -1.98 33.59
C PRO A 410 -9.73 -0.75 32.92
N SER A 411 -8.88 0.19 32.46
CA SER A 411 -9.31 1.41 31.78
C SER A 411 -9.79 1.21 30.33
N LEU A 412 -9.55 0.04 29.75
CA LEU A 412 -9.87 -0.29 28.36
C LEU A 412 -10.90 -1.43 28.24
N LEU A 413 -11.50 -1.86 29.36
CA LEU A 413 -12.48 -2.94 29.35
C LEU A 413 -13.69 -2.56 28.48
N ILE A 414 -14.06 -3.47 27.60
CA ILE A 414 -15.16 -3.31 26.64
C ILE A 414 -16.46 -3.77 27.29
N GLU A 415 -17.53 -2.98 27.09
CA GLU A 415 -18.85 -3.36 27.57
C GLU A 415 -19.33 -4.67 26.90
N THR A 416 -19.75 -5.64 27.72
CA THR A 416 -20.21 -6.96 27.24
C THR A 416 -21.66 -6.95 26.71
N THR A 417 -22.30 -5.78 26.61
CA THR A 417 -23.72 -5.64 26.21
C THR A 417 -23.87 -5.39 24.70
N LEU A 418 -24.30 -6.43 23.96
CA LEU A 418 -24.45 -6.48 22.49
C LEU A 418 -25.87 -6.83 22.03
#